data_AF-A0A2I0DAZ3-F1
#
_entry.id   AF-A0A2I0DAZ3-F1
#
_cell.length_a   1.000
_cell.length_b   1.000
_cell.length_c   1.000
_cell.angle_alpha   90.00
_cell.angle_beta   90.00
_cell.angle_gamma   90.00
#
_symmetry.space_group_name_H-M   'P 1'
#
loop_
_entity.id
_entity.type
_entity.pdbx_description
1 polymer ?
#
loop_
_entity_poly.entity_id
_entity_poly.type
_entity_poly.pdbx_seq_one_letter_code
_entity_poly.pdbx_strand_id
1 'polypeptide(L)'
;MHFLNARLHKPSGISIIEREVPAQGLGTYSIEEVRDIENNLRTQFSTDNTLDVFVFFAEESNESDAGSRVVLGTAYRNTSLVMFQKTIEEFSGGLNEPSRENVESTVYQHEFCHIMGLVNIGTALQSSHEDDANNGHCDVDGCLMSAQLEAFNPLDMLSVVGSSVAQLEAQCILDLQANGGK
;
A
#
# COMPACT_ATOMS: atom_id res chain seq x y z
N MET A 1 11.56 3.98 5.66
CA MET A 1 12.70 4.16 4.72
C MET A 1 13.49 2.90 4.39
N HIS A 2 13.62 1.91 5.28
CA HIS A 2 14.42 0.71 4.99
C HIS A 2 13.94 -0.05 3.75
N PHE A 3 12.62 -0.28 3.63
CA PHE A 3 12.01 -0.98 2.50
C PHE A 3 12.37 -0.36 1.14
N LEU A 4 12.06 0.91 0.90
CA LEU A 4 12.35 1.56 -0.39
C LEU A 4 13.84 1.55 -0.73
N ASN A 5 14.72 1.76 0.24
CA ASN A 5 16.17 1.68 0.01
C ASN A 5 16.63 0.26 -0.35
N ALA A 6 15.98 -0.77 0.19
CA ALA A 6 16.27 -2.17 -0.11
C ALA A 6 15.75 -2.59 -1.49
N ARG A 7 14.77 -1.88 -2.07
CA ARG A 7 14.08 -2.25 -3.32
C ARG A 7 14.37 -1.34 -4.51
N LEU A 8 14.80 -0.10 -4.28
CA LEU A 8 14.97 0.90 -5.33
C LEU A 8 16.44 1.32 -5.53
N HIS A 9 16.78 1.61 -6.79
CA HIS A 9 18.00 2.31 -7.18
C HIS A 9 17.79 3.82 -7.23
N LYS A 10 17.93 4.50 -6.08
CA LYS A 10 17.81 5.98 -5.97
C LYS A 10 19.13 6.59 -5.45
N PRO A 11 20.17 6.74 -6.30
CA PRO A 11 21.49 7.24 -5.87
C PRO A 11 21.45 8.68 -5.35
N SER A 12 20.52 9.50 -5.84
CA SER A 12 20.26 10.86 -5.34
C SER A 12 19.48 10.88 -4.01
N GLY A 13 19.14 9.71 -3.46
CA GLY A 13 18.38 9.55 -2.23
C GLY A 13 16.86 9.58 -2.44
N ILE A 14 16.15 9.43 -1.33
CA ILE A 14 14.70 9.54 -1.22
C ILE A 14 14.42 10.58 -0.13
N SER A 15 13.57 11.55 -0.43
CA SER A 15 13.12 12.57 0.53
C SER A 15 11.67 12.30 0.90
N ILE A 16 11.34 12.49 2.18
CA ILE A 16 9.95 12.48 2.67
C ILE A 16 9.61 13.90 3.09
N ILE A 17 8.47 14.41 2.59
CA ILE A 17 7.92 15.70 2.98
C ILE A 17 6.58 15.41 3.64
N GLU A 18 6.49 15.68 4.94
CA GLU A 18 5.26 15.53 5.71
C GLU A 18 4.57 16.88 5.86
N ARG A 19 3.25 16.87 5.75
CA ARG A 19 2.42 18.05 5.96
C ARG A 19 1.08 17.61 6.54
N GLU A 20 0.72 18.21 7.67
CA GLU A 20 -0.62 18.07 8.23
C GLU A 20 -1.65 18.79 7.35
N VAL A 21 -2.80 18.16 7.16
CA VAL A 21 -3.93 18.73 6.42
C VAL A 21 -5.17 18.65 7.29
N PRO A 22 -6.10 19.62 7.20
CA PRO A 22 -7.32 19.55 7.99
C PRO A 22 -8.14 18.32 7.62
N ALA A 23 -8.96 17.83 8.55
CA ALA A 23 -9.99 16.85 8.25
C ALA A 23 -10.91 17.39 7.14
N GLN A 24 -11.27 16.54 6.16
CA GLN A 24 -12.11 16.94 5.04
C GLN A 24 -13.60 16.88 5.41
N GLY A 25 -13.95 16.09 6.44
CA GLY A 25 -15.30 16.06 7.00
C GLY A 25 -16.35 15.41 6.09
N LEU A 26 -15.93 14.48 5.22
CA LEU A 26 -16.82 13.75 4.30
C LEU A 26 -17.45 12.49 4.93
N GLY A 27 -16.95 12.03 6.07
CA GLY A 27 -17.49 10.89 6.82
C GLY A 27 -16.95 9.53 6.36
N THR A 28 -17.04 9.22 5.07
CA THR A 28 -16.32 8.12 4.42
C THR A 28 -15.73 8.64 3.11
N TYR A 29 -14.81 7.89 2.52
CA TYR A 29 -14.13 8.30 1.30
C TYR A 29 -14.31 7.31 0.14
N SER A 30 -14.83 7.80 -0.97
CA SER A 30 -14.66 7.20 -2.30
C SER A 30 -13.26 7.50 -2.84
N ILE A 31 -12.80 6.69 -3.81
CA ILE A 31 -11.53 6.97 -4.51
C ILE A 31 -11.63 8.25 -5.36
N GLU A 32 -12.81 8.58 -5.86
CA GLU A 32 -13.09 9.83 -6.55
C GLU A 32 -12.85 11.04 -5.64
N GLU A 33 -13.37 11.02 -4.40
CA GLU A 33 -13.15 12.09 -3.43
C GLU A 33 -11.67 12.20 -3.03
N VAL A 34 -10.99 11.07 -2.82
CA VAL A 34 -9.54 11.04 -2.55
C VAL A 34 -8.75 11.71 -3.70
N ARG A 35 -9.15 11.47 -4.96
CA ARG A 35 -8.53 12.11 -6.12
C ARG A 35 -8.77 13.62 -6.13
N ASP A 36 -9.95 14.09 -5.76
CA ASP A 36 -10.27 15.52 -5.69
C ASP A 36 -9.51 16.21 -4.56
N ILE A 37 -9.36 15.54 -3.42
CA ILE A 37 -8.52 15.99 -2.31
C ILE A 37 -7.06 16.10 -2.77
N GLU A 38 -6.51 15.08 -3.43
CA GLU A 38 -5.16 15.14 -3.99
C GLU A 38 -4.99 16.32 -4.96
N ASN A 39 -5.95 16.55 -5.87
CA ASN A 39 -5.87 17.65 -6.84
C ASN A 39 -5.71 19.02 -6.15
N ASN A 40 -6.27 19.20 -4.95
CA ASN A 40 -6.17 20.42 -4.16
C ASN A 40 -4.91 20.46 -3.29
N LEU A 41 -4.44 19.31 -2.82
CA LEU A 41 -3.37 19.22 -1.83
C LEU A 41 -1.98 18.98 -2.43
N ARG A 42 -1.86 18.34 -3.59
CA ARG A 42 -0.57 17.98 -4.19
C ARG A 42 0.21 19.24 -4.57
N THR A 43 1.44 19.33 -4.09
CA THR A 43 2.34 20.46 -4.36
C THR A 43 3.60 20.09 -5.13
N GLN A 44 3.88 18.78 -5.27
CA GLN A 44 5.05 18.25 -5.97
C GLN A 44 4.59 17.31 -7.08
N PHE A 45 5.30 17.37 -8.20
CA PHE A 45 5.01 16.63 -9.42
C PHE A 45 6.31 16.14 -10.02
N SER A 46 6.29 14.90 -10.51
CA SER A 46 7.44 14.25 -11.11
C SER A 46 8.04 15.09 -12.23
N THR A 47 9.37 15.10 -12.30
CA THR A 47 10.17 15.71 -13.35
C THR A 47 11.07 14.64 -13.98
N ASP A 48 11.88 15.00 -14.98
CA ASP A 48 12.69 14.04 -15.74
C ASP A 48 13.47 13.04 -14.88
N ASN A 49 14.07 13.51 -13.77
CA ASN A 49 14.93 12.70 -12.90
C ASN A 49 14.39 12.51 -11.48
N THR A 50 13.18 12.98 -11.18
CA THR A 50 12.56 12.91 -9.85
C THR A 50 11.15 12.35 -9.97
N LEU A 51 10.86 11.29 -9.23
CA LEU A 51 9.52 10.72 -9.12
C LEU A 51 8.88 11.18 -7.80
N ASP A 52 7.71 11.82 -7.88
CA ASP A 52 6.97 12.32 -6.73
C ASP A 52 5.73 11.47 -6.47
N VAL A 53 5.77 10.70 -5.38
CA VAL A 53 4.64 9.89 -4.91
C VAL A 53 3.85 10.65 -3.84
N PHE A 54 2.54 10.78 -4.03
CA PHE A 54 1.64 11.34 -3.05
C PHE A 54 1.05 10.23 -2.19
N VAL A 55 1.08 10.44 -0.88
CA VAL A 55 0.54 9.51 0.11
C VAL A 55 -0.45 10.30 0.95
N PHE A 56 -1.72 9.92 0.90
CA PHE A 56 -2.76 10.52 1.72
C PHE A 56 -3.12 9.61 2.89
N PHE A 57 -3.05 10.14 4.10
CA PHE A 57 -3.55 9.47 5.30
C PHE A 57 -4.94 10.02 5.59
N ALA A 58 -5.97 9.29 5.19
CA ALA A 58 -7.36 9.67 5.34
C ALA A 58 -7.82 9.41 6.78
N GLU A 59 -8.52 10.37 7.39
CA GLU A 59 -8.98 10.30 8.77
C GLU A 59 -10.24 9.44 8.97
N GLU A 60 -10.88 9.03 7.88
CA GLU A 60 -12.09 8.21 7.86
C GLU A 60 -11.89 6.97 6.97
N SER A 61 -12.84 6.03 7.04
CA SER A 61 -12.80 4.76 6.32
C SER A 61 -13.16 4.90 4.84
N ASN A 62 -12.89 3.84 4.07
CA ASN A 62 -13.37 3.73 2.70
C ASN A 62 -14.90 3.58 2.68
N GLU A 63 -15.57 4.14 1.68
CA GLU A 63 -17.04 4.03 1.53
C GLU A 63 -17.54 2.59 1.31
N SER A 64 -16.68 1.70 0.81
CA SER A 64 -17.00 0.31 0.53
C SER A 64 -16.84 -0.61 1.75
N ASP A 65 -16.39 -0.07 2.89
CA ASP A 65 -16.19 -0.83 4.11
C ASP A 65 -17.54 -1.39 4.62
N ALA A 66 -17.63 -2.70 4.74
CA ALA A 66 -18.84 -3.40 5.15
C ALA A 66 -18.55 -4.65 5.99
N GLY A 67 -18.87 -4.58 7.27
CA GLY A 67 -18.64 -5.70 8.20
C GLY A 67 -17.15 -5.97 8.37
N SER A 68 -16.70 -7.18 8.03
CA SER A 68 -15.26 -7.49 8.02
C SER A 68 -14.59 -7.10 6.70
N ARG A 69 -15.32 -6.87 5.62
CA ARG A 69 -14.73 -6.55 4.32
C ARG A 69 -14.40 -5.06 4.28
N VAL A 70 -13.15 -4.71 4.56
CA VAL A 70 -12.68 -3.33 4.64
C VAL A 70 -11.43 -3.10 3.81
N VAL A 71 -11.18 -1.85 3.43
CA VAL A 71 -10.03 -1.42 2.64
C VAL A 71 -9.09 -0.59 3.51
N LEU A 72 -7.85 -1.05 3.67
CA LEU A 72 -6.85 -0.36 4.52
C LEU A 72 -6.03 0.68 3.74
N GLY A 73 -5.84 0.43 2.44
CA GLY A 73 -5.11 1.31 1.55
C GLY A 73 -5.50 1.07 0.10
N THR A 74 -5.09 1.97 -0.78
CA THR A 74 -5.28 1.82 -2.23
C THR A 74 -4.26 2.66 -3.00
N ALA A 75 -3.53 2.05 -3.91
CA ALA A 75 -2.81 2.72 -4.98
C ALA A 75 -3.78 3.06 -6.14
N TYR A 76 -4.23 4.32 -6.21
CA TYR A 76 -5.34 4.71 -7.08
C TYR A 76 -4.91 5.53 -8.32
N ARG A 77 -3.61 5.87 -8.42
CA ARG A 77 -2.92 6.42 -9.59
C ARG A 77 -1.51 5.83 -9.66
N ASN A 78 -0.81 6.04 -10.76
CA ASN A 78 0.58 5.60 -10.94
C ASN A 78 1.60 6.22 -9.96
N THR A 79 1.23 7.27 -9.22
CA THR A 79 2.10 7.93 -8.22
C THR A 79 1.31 8.42 -7.00
N SER A 80 0.18 7.77 -6.71
CA SER A 80 -0.68 8.18 -5.60
C SER A 80 -1.29 6.99 -4.90
N LEU A 81 -1.21 7.01 -3.57
CA LEU A 81 -1.84 6.02 -2.70
C LEU A 81 -2.51 6.69 -1.50
N VAL A 82 -3.55 6.04 -0.98
CA VAL A 82 -4.27 6.44 0.24
C VAL A 82 -4.17 5.35 1.28
N MET A 83 -4.14 5.76 2.55
CA MET A 83 -4.17 4.92 3.75
C MET A 83 -5.40 5.33 4.55
N PHE A 84 -6.33 4.42 4.80
CA PHE A 84 -7.57 4.69 5.56
C PHE A 84 -7.31 4.47 7.05
N GLN A 85 -6.95 5.56 7.75
CA GLN A 85 -6.44 5.46 9.12
C GLN A 85 -7.49 4.92 10.08
N LYS A 86 -8.73 5.39 10.03
CA LYS A 86 -9.79 4.90 10.93
C LYS A 86 -9.90 3.38 10.93
N THR A 87 -9.94 2.77 9.74
CA THR A 87 -9.99 1.32 9.58
C THR A 87 -8.72 0.65 10.12
N ILE A 88 -7.53 1.19 9.83
CA ILE A 88 -6.26 0.70 10.39
C ILE A 88 -6.27 0.75 11.92
N GLU A 89 -6.77 1.84 12.50
CA GLU A 89 -6.83 2.05 13.95
C GLU A 89 -7.81 1.09 14.64
N GLU A 90 -8.93 0.77 13.99
CA GLU A 90 -9.95 -0.15 14.48
C GLU A 90 -9.47 -1.60 14.54
N PHE A 91 -8.49 -1.97 13.70
CA PHE A 91 -8.00 -3.35 13.57
C PHE A 91 -6.54 -3.53 13.97
N SER A 92 -5.95 -2.58 14.68
CA SER A 92 -4.56 -2.68 15.14
C SER A 92 -4.30 -2.03 16.49
N GLY A 93 -3.29 -2.55 17.19
CA GLY A 93 -2.86 -2.01 18.49
C GLY A 93 -3.70 -2.46 19.70
N GLY A 94 -4.76 -3.23 19.49
CA GLY A 94 -5.56 -3.88 20.53
C GLY A 94 -4.95 -5.19 21.06
N LEU A 95 -5.69 -5.85 21.97
CA LEU A 95 -5.29 -7.12 22.55
C LEU A 95 -5.44 -8.26 21.52
N ASN A 96 -4.36 -8.99 21.24
CA ASN A 96 -4.26 -10.01 20.18
C ASN A 96 -4.30 -9.47 18.74
N GLU A 97 -4.06 -8.16 18.56
CA GLU A 97 -3.90 -7.56 17.24
C GLU A 97 -2.42 -7.28 16.95
N PRO A 98 -2.01 -7.22 15.66
CA PRO A 98 -0.69 -6.72 15.30
C PRO A 98 -0.50 -5.27 15.77
N SER A 99 0.78 -4.85 15.93
CA SER A 99 1.06 -3.45 16.23
C SER A 99 0.64 -2.55 15.07
N ARG A 100 0.10 -1.37 15.40
CA ARG A 100 -0.31 -0.37 14.40
C ARG A 100 0.83 -0.03 13.43
N GLU A 101 2.05 0.13 13.95
CA GLU A 101 3.24 0.38 13.13
C GLU A 101 3.48 -0.73 12.08
N ASN A 102 3.29 -2.00 12.44
CA ASN A 102 3.48 -3.11 11.51
C ASN A 102 2.38 -3.13 10.44
N VAL A 103 1.15 -2.82 10.83
CA VAL A 103 0.01 -2.71 9.91
C VAL A 103 0.23 -1.59 8.91
N GLU A 104 0.46 -0.38 9.38
CA GLU A 104 0.70 0.80 8.54
C GLU A 104 1.88 0.55 7.60
N SER A 105 2.97 -0.02 8.14
CA SER A 105 4.15 -0.35 7.33
C SER A 105 3.85 -1.40 6.27
N THR A 106 3.03 -2.41 6.59
CA THR A 106 2.68 -3.47 5.63
C THR A 106 1.79 -2.92 4.52
N VAL A 107 0.71 -2.21 4.87
CA VAL A 107 -0.22 -1.62 3.90
C VAL A 107 0.52 -0.62 3.02
N TYR A 108 1.30 0.29 3.60
CA TYR A 108 2.10 1.25 2.82
C TYR A 108 3.03 0.54 1.83
N GLN A 109 3.73 -0.51 2.26
CA GLN A 109 4.66 -1.24 1.39
C GLN A 109 3.94 -2.01 0.28
N HIS A 110 2.77 -2.58 0.58
CA HIS A 110 1.89 -3.23 -0.39
C HIS A 110 1.45 -2.24 -1.48
N GLU A 111 0.85 -1.11 -1.09
CA GLU A 111 0.40 -0.11 -2.06
C GLU A 111 1.57 0.47 -2.86
N PHE A 112 2.74 0.64 -2.23
CA PHE A 112 3.91 1.11 -2.96
C PHE A 112 4.41 0.08 -3.99
N CYS A 113 4.25 -1.22 -3.73
CA CYS A 113 4.56 -2.25 -4.73
C CYS A 113 3.60 -2.21 -5.93
N HIS A 114 2.33 -1.87 -5.73
CA HIS A 114 1.42 -1.56 -6.84
C HIS A 114 1.92 -0.34 -7.63
N ILE A 115 2.42 0.71 -6.97
CA ILE A 115 3.07 1.85 -7.63
C ILE A 115 4.34 1.43 -8.42
N MET A 116 5.08 0.44 -7.92
CA MET A 116 6.21 -0.17 -8.63
C MET A 116 5.77 -1.08 -9.79
N GLY A 117 4.46 -1.29 -9.95
CA GLY A 117 3.86 -2.09 -11.01
C GLY A 117 4.03 -3.59 -10.83
N LEU A 118 4.24 -4.08 -9.60
CA LEU A 118 4.40 -5.51 -9.34
C LEU A 118 3.11 -6.29 -9.62
N VAL A 119 3.29 -7.59 -9.86
CA VAL A 119 2.22 -8.56 -10.12
C VAL A 119 1.33 -8.19 -11.30
N ASN A 120 1.88 -8.21 -12.51
CA ASN A 120 1.13 -8.11 -13.76
C ASN A 120 0.28 -6.83 -13.99
N ILE A 121 0.37 -5.81 -13.11
CA ILE A 121 -0.29 -4.51 -13.29
C ILE A 121 0.53 -3.59 -14.22
N GLY A 122 1.85 -3.67 -14.16
CA GLY A 122 2.76 -2.89 -15.01
C GLY A 122 4.04 -3.62 -15.40
N THR A 123 4.51 -4.53 -14.54
CA THR A 123 5.67 -5.39 -14.75
C THR A 123 5.21 -6.79 -15.14
N ALA A 124 5.81 -7.36 -16.19
CA ALA A 124 5.54 -8.73 -16.57
C ALA A 124 6.07 -9.71 -15.52
N LEU A 125 5.28 -10.73 -15.21
CA LEU A 125 5.65 -11.80 -14.29
C LEU A 125 6.88 -12.57 -14.79
N GLN A 126 7.81 -12.89 -13.90
CA GLN A 126 8.95 -13.78 -14.20
C GLN A 126 8.62 -15.26 -13.98
N SER A 127 7.53 -15.54 -13.27
CA SER A 127 6.94 -16.87 -13.07
C SER A 127 5.46 -16.73 -12.74
N SER A 128 4.66 -17.80 -12.86
CA SER A 128 3.25 -17.76 -12.46
C SER A 128 3.15 -17.57 -10.94
N HIS A 129 2.60 -16.44 -10.51
CA HIS A 129 2.31 -16.15 -9.11
C HIS A 129 1.17 -15.13 -8.93
N GLU A 130 0.44 -14.77 -9.98
CA GLU A 130 -0.73 -13.90 -9.85
C GLU A 130 -1.93 -14.73 -9.38
N ASP A 131 -2.67 -14.21 -8.41
CA ASP A 131 -3.94 -14.77 -7.95
C ASP A 131 -5.05 -14.50 -8.99
N ASP A 132 -5.50 -15.55 -9.66
CA ASP A 132 -6.58 -15.52 -10.65
C ASP A 132 -7.89 -14.91 -10.12
N ALA A 133 -8.15 -14.99 -8.82
CA ALA A 133 -9.33 -14.42 -8.18
C ALA A 133 -9.15 -12.95 -7.77
N ASN A 134 -7.91 -12.49 -7.61
CA ASN A 134 -7.54 -11.16 -7.15
C ASN A 134 -6.43 -10.59 -8.03
N ASN A 135 -6.79 -10.14 -9.24
CA ASN A 135 -5.85 -9.57 -10.21
C ASN A 135 -4.95 -8.50 -9.54
N GLY A 136 -3.66 -8.53 -9.87
CA GLY A 136 -2.69 -7.65 -9.25
C GLY A 136 -2.11 -8.13 -7.92
N HIS A 137 -2.50 -9.31 -7.44
CA HIS A 137 -2.05 -9.87 -6.16
C HIS A 137 -1.32 -11.18 -6.32
N CYS A 138 -0.39 -11.44 -5.40
CA CYS A 138 0.41 -12.65 -5.39
C CYS A 138 -0.34 -13.82 -4.73
N ASP A 139 -0.30 -14.99 -5.35
CA ASP A 139 -0.89 -16.23 -4.84
C ASP A 139 0.00 -16.95 -3.80
N VAL A 140 1.21 -16.44 -3.57
CA VAL A 140 2.16 -17.00 -2.60
C VAL A 140 1.74 -16.60 -1.18
N ASP A 141 1.46 -17.59 -0.36
CA ASP A 141 1.05 -17.40 1.03
C ASP A 141 2.10 -16.64 1.84
N GLY A 142 1.65 -15.67 2.65
CA GLY A 142 2.52 -14.79 3.44
C GLY A 142 3.28 -13.70 2.64
N CYS A 143 3.17 -13.67 1.31
CA CYS A 143 3.78 -12.62 0.50
C CYS A 143 3.16 -11.24 0.83
N LEU A 144 4.00 -10.20 0.88
CA LEU A 144 3.57 -8.81 1.00
C LEU A 144 2.56 -8.41 -0.07
N MET A 145 2.55 -9.05 -1.24
CA MET A 145 1.59 -8.76 -2.32
C MET A 145 0.34 -9.64 -2.30
N SER A 146 0.10 -10.43 -1.26
CA SER A 146 -1.10 -11.26 -1.14
C SER A 146 -2.35 -10.41 -0.92
N ALA A 147 -3.45 -10.75 -1.60
CA ALA A 147 -4.77 -10.10 -1.45
C ALA A 147 -5.37 -10.26 -0.04
N GLN A 148 -4.85 -11.19 0.77
CA GLN A 148 -5.22 -11.35 2.19
C GLN A 148 -4.97 -10.07 3.01
N LEU A 149 -4.12 -9.16 2.50
CA LEU A 149 -3.86 -7.86 3.09
C LEU A 149 -4.92 -6.79 2.75
N GLU A 150 -5.71 -6.99 1.69
CA GLU A 150 -6.74 -6.05 1.22
C GLU A 150 -8.17 -6.42 1.62
N ALA A 151 -8.46 -7.70 1.86
CA ALA A 151 -9.78 -8.17 2.28
C ALA A 151 -9.74 -8.62 3.74
N PHE A 152 -10.12 -7.73 4.65
CA PHE A 152 -9.84 -7.98 6.05
C PHE A 152 -10.67 -9.10 6.70
N ASN A 153 -9.96 -9.92 7.46
CA ASN A 153 -10.45 -10.61 8.64
C ASN A 153 -9.32 -10.45 9.67
N PRO A 154 -9.60 -10.02 10.92
CA PRO A 154 -8.56 -9.83 11.94
C PRO A 154 -7.63 -11.04 12.13
N LEU A 155 -8.14 -12.25 11.92
CA LEU A 155 -7.34 -13.48 12.01
C LEU A 155 -6.36 -13.64 10.84
N ASP A 156 -6.76 -13.25 9.64
CA ASP A 156 -5.93 -13.34 8.42
C ASP A 156 -4.86 -12.24 8.44
N MET A 157 -5.15 -11.08 9.02
CA MET A 157 -4.12 -10.08 9.25
C MET A 157 -3.09 -10.52 10.29
N LEU A 158 -3.52 -11.16 11.37
CA LEU A 158 -2.60 -11.67 12.38
C LEU A 158 -1.69 -12.77 11.82
N SER A 159 -2.16 -13.60 10.88
CA SER A 159 -1.31 -14.61 10.24
C SER A 159 -0.25 -13.98 9.32
N VAL A 160 -0.58 -12.88 8.62
CA VAL A 160 0.33 -12.24 7.65
C VAL A 160 1.26 -11.20 8.30
N VAL A 161 0.73 -10.32 9.16
CA VAL A 161 1.48 -9.22 9.80
C VAL A 161 2.02 -9.61 11.18
N GLY A 162 1.45 -10.65 11.81
CA GLY A 162 1.94 -11.29 13.03
C GLY A 162 2.70 -10.38 13.99
N SER A 163 4.00 -10.66 14.13
CA SER A 163 4.91 -9.85 14.96
C SER A 163 5.84 -8.93 14.17
N SER A 164 5.76 -8.92 12.83
CA SER A 164 6.68 -8.21 11.95
C SER A 164 6.03 -7.83 10.63
N VAL A 165 6.44 -6.71 10.04
CA VAL A 165 6.03 -6.27 8.70
C VAL A 165 6.18 -7.38 7.65
N ALA A 166 5.14 -7.64 6.87
CA ALA A 166 5.16 -8.65 5.80
C ALA A 166 6.25 -8.33 4.75
N GLN A 167 6.78 -9.37 4.10
CA GLN A 167 7.91 -9.24 3.17
C GLN A 167 7.54 -9.74 1.78
N LEU A 168 8.19 -9.21 0.75
CA LEU A 168 8.06 -9.75 -0.61
C LEU A 168 8.71 -11.13 -0.67
N GLU A 169 7.96 -12.10 -1.20
CA GLU A 169 8.49 -13.41 -1.54
C GLU A 169 9.31 -13.38 -2.83
N ALA A 170 10.06 -14.46 -3.07
CA ALA A 170 11.06 -14.53 -4.13
C ALA A 170 10.52 -14.16 -5.52
N GLN A 171 9.28 -14.52 -5.82
CA GLN A 171 8.63 -14.28 -7.10
C GLN A 171 8.41 -12.78 -7.35
N CYS A 172 7.86 -12.05 -6.38
CA CYS A 172 7.69 -10.60 -6.51
C CYS A 172 9.04 -9.85 -6.50
N ILE A 173 10.06 -10.37 -5.81
CA ILE A 173 11.42 -9.83 -5.90
C ILE A 173 11.99 -10.02 -7.31
N LEU A 174 11.77 -11.16 -7.96
CA LEU A 174 12.24 -11.40 -9.32
C LEU A 174 11.55 -10.46 -10.33
N ASP A 175 10.24 -10.22 -10.18
CA ASP A 175 9.53 -9.21 -10.97
C ASP A 175 10.14 -7.82 -10.78
N LEU A 176 10.34 -7.39 -9.53
CA LEU A 176 10.95 -6.11 -9.21
C LEU A 176 12.34 -5.95 -9.84
N GLN A 177 13.19 -6.97 -9.73
CA GLN A 177 14.54 -6.98 -10.31
C GLN A 177 14.50 -6.91 -11.84
N ALA A 178 13.58 -7.64 -12.48
CA ALA A 178 13.37 -7.57 -13.92
C ALA A 178 12.90 -6.18 -14.38
N ASN A 179 12.22 -5.43 -13.50
CA ASN A 179 11.83 -4.03 -13.74
C ASN A 179 12.90 -3.00 -13.34
N GLY A 180 14.13 -3.44 -13.04
CA GLY A 180 15.24 -2.55 -12.68
C GLY A 180 15.28 -2.12 -11.22
N GLY A 181 14.55 -2.80 -10.33
CA GLY A 181 14.72 -2.70 -8.88
C GLY A 181 15.86 -3.59 -8.34
N LYS A 182 16.00 -3.65 -7.02
CA LYS A 182 17.03 -4.41 -6.29
C LYS A 182 16.55 -5.78 -5.83
#